data_AF-C6X5Y5-F1
#
_entry.id   AF-C6X5Y5-F1
#
_cell.length_a   1.000
_cell.length_b   1.000
_cell.length_c   1.000
_cell.angle_alpha   90.00
_cell.angle_beta   90.00
_cell.angle_gamma   90.00
#
_symmetry.space_group_name_H-M   'P 1'
#
loop_
_entity.id
_entity.type
_entity.pdbx_description
1 polymer ?
#
loop_
_entity_poly.entity_id
_entity_poly.type
_entity_poly.pdbx_seq_one_letter_code
_entity_poly.pdbx_strand_id
1 'polypeptide(L)'
;MANLYWTNTELSQISPAKFVRASMSVPFFFEPMVTKINNSKDSIIHAWKFWLNTEPANVCDEGVFIDGGSISNFPIDIFHESDIFYPRVPVFGVRLMDQAEMGEARGFGSRVILKSPLSFFGNIFDTLKGFNDKTFLTKYTFYSSHSIQFVDCSPSNWLNFFMEDREKTELFNKGFRAGLDFLEKFDWQKYKYERMLVAMKEKNILKQEAHPNVG
;
A
#
# COMPACT_ATOMS: atom_id res chain seq x y z
N MET A 1 -8.88 12.34 2.18
CA MET A 1 -9.23 13.18 1.02
C MET A 1 -10.50 12.73 0.27
N ALA A 2 -11.31 11.81 0.81
CA ALA A 2 -12.57 11.41 0.15
C ALA A 2 -13.58 12.57 -0.01
N ASN A 3 -13.48 13.57 0.87
CA ASN A 3 -14.24 14.82 0.85
C ASN A 3 -13.98 15.72 -0.36
N LEU A 4 -13.01 15.39 -1.22
CA LEU A 4 -12.84 16.03 -2.53
C LEU A 4 -13.90 15.57 -3.55
N TYR A 5 -14.47 14.37 -3.37
CA TYR A 5 -15.36 13.74 -4.35
C TYR A 5 -16.78 13.54 -3.82
N TRP A 6 -16.94 13.42 -2.50
CA TRP A 6 -18.22 13.13 -1.84
C TRP A 6 -18.41 14.01 -0.61
N THR A 7 -19.64 14.45 -0.39
CA THR A 7 -20.04 15.09 0.88
C THR A 7 -20.08 14.06 2.01
N ASN A 8 -20.03 14.52 3.27
CA ASN A 8 -20.13 13.62 4.43
C ASN A 8 -21.44 12.81 4.44
N THR A 9 -22.53 13.41 3.96
CA THR A 9 -23.84 12.73 3.84
C THR A 9 -23.80 11.64 2.77
N GLU A 10 -23.14 11.88 1.64
CA GLU A 10 -22.98 10.85 0.61
C GLU A 10 -22.05 9.74 1.11
N LEU A 11 -20.94 10.08 1.77
CA LEU A 11 -20.00 9.11 2.32
C LEU A 11 -20.64 8.15 3.32
N SER A 12 -21.58 8.62 4.14
CA SER A 12 -22.27 7.75 5.11
C SER A 12 -23.26 6.77 4.47
N GLN A 13 -23.64 7.01 3.22
CA GLN A 13 -24.60 6.18 2.47
C GLN A 13 -23.93 5.33 1.37
N ILE A 14 -22.70 5.67 0.98
CA ILE A 14 -21.97 4.95 -0.06
C ILE A 14 -21.63 3.53 0.40
N SER A 15 -21.96 2.56 -0.45
CA SER A 15 -21.55 1.18 -0.24
C SER A 15 -20.02 1.03 -0.28
N PRO A 16 -19.41 0.30 0.67
CA PRO A 16 -17.98 -0.03 0.62
C PRO A 16 -17.55 -0.70 -0.69
N ALA A 17 -18.46 -1.41 -1.36
CA ALA A 17 -18.19 -2.04 -2.67
C ALA A 17 -17.75 -1.02 -3.73
N LYS A 18 -18.18 0.24 -3.62
CA LYS A 18 -17.77 1.32 -4.52
C LYS A 18 -16.27 1.64 -4.38
N PHE A 19 -15.74 1.63 -3.16
CA PHE A 19 -14.31 1.82 -2.92
C PHE A 19 -13.49 0.61 -3.35
N VAL A 20 -14.02 -0.60 -3.14
CA VAL A 20 -13.39 -1.83 -3.66
C VAL A 20 -13.33 -1.80 -5.20
N ARG A 21 -14.41 -1.39 -5.86
CA ARG A 21 -14.45 -1.22 -7.33
C ARG A 21 -13.47 -0.17 -7.82
N ALA A 22 -13.33 0.96 -7.12
CA ALA A 22 -12.32 1.97 -7.43
C ALA A 22 -10.92 1.36 -7.30
N SER A 23 -10.65 0.70 -6.17
CA SER A 23 -9.35 0.09 -5.87
C SER A 23 -8.96 -1.00 -6.85
N MET A 24 -9.90 -1.71 -7.49
CA MET A 24 -9.65 -2.78 -8.47
C MET A 24 -9.71 -2.31 -9.93
N SER A 25 -9.60 -1.02 -10.20
CA SER A 25 -9.61 -0.47 -11.57
C SER A 25 -8.25 -0.65 -12.26
N VAL A 26 -7.78 -1.89 -12.36
CA VAL A 26 -6.46 -2.24 -12.90
C VAL A 26 -6.41 -1.87 -14.39
N PRO A 27 -5.51 -0.96 -14.81
CA PRO A 27 -5.39 -0.60 -16.22
C PRO A 27 -5.25 -1.81 -17.12
N PHE A 28 -5.80 -1.75 -18.34
CA PHE A 28 -5.88 -2.83 -19.34
C PHE A 28 -6.83 -3.99 -19.02
N PHE A 29 -7.21 -4.22 -17.76
CA PHE A 29 -8.18 -5.27 -17.39
C PHE A 29 -9.56 -4.71 -17.06
N PHE A 30 -9.63 -3.55 -16.41
CA PHE A 30 -10.88 -2.92 -16.00
C PHE A 30 -10.91 -1.44 -16.39
N GLU A 31 -12.10 -0.95 -16.73
CA GLU A 31 -12.31 0.48 -16.97
C GLU A 31 -12.09 1.28 -15.68
N PRO A 32 -11.48 2.49 -15.78
CA PRO A 32 -11.39 3.41 -14.66
C PRO A 32 -12.77 3.69 -14.08
N MET A 33 -12.85 3.81 -12.76
CA MET A 33 -14.11 4.18 -12.13
C MET A 33 -14.26 5.70 -12.15
N VAL A 34 -15.28 6.19 -12.85
CA VAL A 34 -15.60 7.63 -12.91
C VAL A 34 -16.68 7.96 -11.90
N THR A 35 -16.52 9.08 -11.18
CA THR A 35 -17.52 9.61 -10.26
C THR A 35 -17.74 11.08 -10.54
N LYS A 36 -19.00 11.49 -10.72
CA LYS A 36 -19.39 12.89 -10.80
C LYS A 36 -19.19 13.58 -9.45
N ILE A 37 -18.59 14.74 -9.49
CA ILE A 37 -18.35 15.61 -8.34
C ILE A 37 -19.43 16.68 -8.36
N ASN A 38 -20.14 16.83 -7.25
CA ASN A 38 -21.14 17.88 -7.12
C ASN A 38 -20.47 19.21 -6.75
N ASN A 39 -19.98 19.93 -7.77
CA ASN A 39 -19.32 21.23 -7.64
C ASN A 39 -20.24 22.33 -7.09
N SER A 40 -21.55 22.10 -6.99
CA SER A 40 -22.49 23.05 -6.39
C SER A 40 -22.50 23.00 -4.85
N LYS A 41 -21.74 22.08 -4.24
CA LYS A 41 -21.71 21.89 -2.78
C LYS A 41 -20.52 22.64 -2.18
N ASP A 42 -20.81 23.59 -1.29
CA ASP A 42 -19.78 24.37 -0.59
C ASP A 42 -18.76 23.52 0.14
N SER A 43 -19.17 22.38 0.71
CA SER A 43 -18.26 21.46 1.40
C SER A 43 -17.20 20.87 0.46
N ILE A 44 -17.56 20.61 -0.81
CA ILE A 44 -16.63 20.10 -1.83
C ILE A 44 -15.69 21.22 -2.25
N ILE A 45 -16.22 22.40 -2.59
CA ILE A 45 -15.41 23.56 -2.98
C ILE A 45 -14.39 23.89 -1.88
N HIS A 46 -14.83 23.90 -0.62
CA HIS A 46 -13.96 24.15 0.52
C HIS A 46 -12.87 23.08 0.66
N ALA A 47 -13.21 21.79 0.47
CA ALA A 47 -12.23 20.71 0.52
C ALA A 47 -11.15 20.88 -0.57
N TRP A 48 -11.54 21.24 -1.80
CA TRP A 48 -10.60 21.50 -2.89
C TRP A 48 -9.71 22.71 -2.61
N LYS A 49 -10.26 23.78 -2.04
CA LYS A 49 -9.45 24.94 -1.61
C LYS A 49 -8.50 24.56 -0.49
N PHE A 50 -8.93 23.80 0.50
CA PHE A 50 -8.12 23.44 1.66
C PHE A 50 -6.98 22.49 1.30
N TRP A 51 -7.26 21.40 0.57
CA TRP A 51 -6.28 20.36 0.29
C TRP A 51 -5.43 20.64 -0.94
N LEU A 52 -5.97 21.33 -1.95
CA LEU A 52 -5.33 21.52 -3.26
C LEU A 52 -5.13 23.00 -3.62
N ASN A 53 -5.51 23.94 -2.75
CA ASN A 53 -5.49 25.38 -3.00
C ASN A 53 -6.18 25.79 -4.32
N THR A 54 -7.20 25.05 -4.73
CA THR A 54 -7.90 25.25 -6.01
C THR A 54 -8.98 26.33 -5.88
N GLU A 55 -9.08 27.20 -6.89
CA GLU A 55 -10.17 28.19 -6.98
C GLU A 55 -11.51 27.50 -7.32
N PRO A 56 -12.67 28.01 -6.85
CA PRO A 56 -13.96 27.37 -7.07
C PRO A 56 -14.29 27.07 -8.54
N ALA A 57 -13.87 27.96 -9.45
CA ALA A 57 -14.10 27.81 -10.89
C ALA A 57 -13.29 26.65 -11.53
N ASN A 58 -12.28 26.13 -10.84
CA ASN A 58 -11.38 25.09 -11.33
C ASN A 58 -11.62 23.73 -10.65
N VAL A 59 -12.68 23.60 -9.84
CA VAL A 59 -13.08 22.31 -9.27
C VAL A 59 -13.55 21.42 -10.42
N CYS A 60 -12.94 20.24 -10.55
CA CYS A 60 -13.30 19.29 -11.61
C CYS A 60 -14.73 18.77 -11.41
N ASP A 61 -15.42 18.52 -12.52
CA ASP A 61 -16.78 17.97 -12.51
C ASP A 61 -16.79 16.46 -12.28
N GLU A 62 -15.66 15.78 -12.50
CA GLU A 62 -15.52 14.34 -12.38
C GLU A 62 -14.18 13.95 -11.76
N GLY A 63 -14.20 12.88 -10.96
CA GLY A 63 -13.03 12.19 -10.44
C GLY A 63 -12.86 10.85 -11.14
N VAL A 64 -11.64 10.55 -11.58
CA VAL A 64 -11.27 9.29 -12.21
C VAL A 64 -10.40 8.48 -11.25
N PHE A 65 -10.85 7.29 -10.89
CA PHE A 65 -10.14 6.38 -10.00
C PHE A 65 -9.54 5.22 -10.79
N ILE A 66 -8.25 5.00 -10.57
CA ILE A 66 -7.47 3.88 -11.09
C ILE A 66 -6.99 3.01 -9.92
N ASP A 67 -6.58 1.78 -10.20
CA ASP A 67 -6.08 0.84 -9.19
C ASP A 67 -4.94 1.42 -8.35
N GLY A 68 -5.05 1.25 -7.02
CA GLY A 68 -4.11 1.80 -6.04
C GLY A 68 -2.73 1.14 -6.07
N GLY A 69 -2.63 -0.09 -6.56
CA GLY A 69 -1.38 -0.82 -6.79
C GLY A 69 -0.47 -0.15 -7.83
N SER A 70 -0.98 0.84 -8.57
CA SER A 70 -0.18 1.75 -9.40
C SER A 70 0.72 2.68 -8.59
N ILE A 71 0.38 2.93 -7.32
CA ILE A 71 1.04 3.92 -6.46
C ILE A 71 1.62 3.25 -5.20
N SER A 72 0.89 2.32 -4.57
CA SER A 72 1.36 1.54 -3.41
C SER A 72 0.63 0.19 -3.38
N ASN A 73 1.38 -0.91 -3.31
CA ASN A 73 0.80 -2.27 -3.26
C ASN A 73 0.60 -2.75 -1.82
N PHE A 74 1.19 -2.05 -0.86
CA PHE A 74 1.17 -2.44 0.54
C PHE A 74 1.10 -1.21 1.45
N PRO A 75 -0.09 -0.57 1.55
CA PRO A 75 -0.30 0.70 2.25
C PRO A 75 -0.36 0.49 3.77
N ILE A 76 0.66 -0.12 4.37
CA ILE A 76 0.76 -0.30 5.83
C ILE A 76 1.05 1.01 6.56
N ASP A 77 1.59 1.99 5.84
CA ASP A 77 1.90 3.34 6.30
C ASP A 77 0.66 4.11 6.76
N ILE A 78 -0.52 3.84 6.18
CA ILE A 78 -1.79 4.47 6.60
C ILE A 78 -2.18 4.11 8.05
N PHE A 79 -1.61 3.03 8.59
CA PHE A 79 -1.82 2.59 9.97
C PHE A 79 -0.71 3.07 10.91
N HIS A 80 0.26 3.83 10.40
CA HIS A 80 1.32 4.41 11.20
C HIS A 80 0.90 5.78 11.73
N GLU A 81 0.81 5.87 13.05
CA GLU A 81 0.57 7.13 13.75
C GLU A 81 1.69 7.35 14.77
N SER A 82 2.40 8.47 14.65
CA SER A 82 3.59 8.79 15.46
C SER A 82 3.24 9.14 16.91
N ASP A 83 2.00 9.59 17.13
CA ASP A 83 1.50 9.90 18.47
C ASP A 83 1.12 8.67 19.30
N ILE A 84 1.01 7.49 18.67
CA ILE A 84 0.75 6.25 19.40
C ILE A 84 2.02 5.79 20.09
N PHE A 85 2.13 6.14 21.37
CA PHE A 85 3.21 5.67 22.24
C PHE A 85 3.00 4.22 22.67
N TYR A 86 1.80 3.86 23.14
CA TYR A 86 1.48 2.51 23.61
C TYR A 86 0.33 1.92 22.80
N PRO A 87 0.57 0.94 21.91
CA PRO A 87 -0.47 0.40 21.04
C PRO A 87 -1.46 -0.46 21.84
N ARG A 88 -2.76 -0.25 21.57
CA ARG A 88 -3.86 -1.04 22.15
C ARG A 88 -4.20 -2.28 21.34
N VAL A 89 -3.91 -2.25 20.04
CA VAL A 89 -4.11 -3.33 19.07
C VAL A 89 -2.88 -3.43 18.17
N PRO A 90 -2.50 -4.63 17.72
CA PRO A 90 -1.41 -4.78 16.75
C PRO A 90 -1.88 -4.39 15.34
N VAL A 91 -0.93 -3.99 14.51
CA VAL A 91 -1.12 -3.85 13.06
C VAL A 91 -0.42 -5.03 12.43
N PHE A 92 -1.15 -5.80 11.63
CA PHE A 92 -0.59 -6.92 10.86
C PHE A 92 -0.72 -6.64 9.38
N GLY A 93 0.32 -7.00 8.63
CA GLY A 93 0.33 -6.90 7.19
C GLY A 93 0.75 -8.23 6.57
N VAL A 94 0.03 -8.65 5.54
CA VAL A 94 0.36 -9.85 4.76
C VAL A 94 0.86 -9.40 3.41
N ARG A 95 2.17 -9.50 3.19
CA ARG A 95 2.78 -9.07 1.94
C ARG A 95 2.97 -10.27 1.02
N LEU A 96 2.25 -10.24 -0.09
CA LEU A 96 2.38 -11.23 -1.17
C LEU A 96 3.58 -10.85 -2.03
N MET A 97 4.50 -11.80 -2.25
CA MET A 97 5.71 -11.58 -3.05
C MET A 97 5.93 -12.75 -4.01
N ASP A 98 6.64 -12.47 -5.10
CA ASP A 98 7.22 -13.47 -6.01
C ASP A 98 8.74 -13.57 -5.73
N GLN A 99 9.39 -14.68 -6.04
CA GLN A 99 10.82 -14.91 -5.83
C GLN A 99 11.70 -13.86 -6.53
N ALA A 100 11.23 -13.29 -7.62
CA ALA A 100 11.87 -12.15 -8.30
C ALA A 100 11.96 -10.89 -7.43
N GLU A 101 11.06 -10.70 -6.45
CA GLU A 101 11.16 -9.62 -5.45
C GLU A 101 12.03 -10.00 -4.24
N MET A 102 12.35 -11.29 -4.05
CA MET A 102 13.15 -11.81 -2.96
C MET A 102 14.67 -11.86 -3.25
N GLY A 103 15.10 -11.43 -4.45
CA GLY A 103 16.51 -11.26 -4.78
C GLY A 103 17.01 -12.02 -6.02
N GLU A 104 16.14 -12.68 -6.78
CA GLU A 104 16.55 -13.21 -8.08
C GLU A 104 16.78 -12.09 -9.10
N ALA A 105 17.95 -12.11 -9.74
CA ALA A 105 18.34 -11.10 -10.71
C ALA A 105 17.38 -11.09 -11.91
N ARG A 106 16.45 -10.12 -11.95
CA ARG A 106 15.78 -9.75 -13.20
C ARG A 106 16.88 -9.46 -14.22
N GLY A 107 16.92 -10.22 -15.32
CA GLY A 107 18.03 -10.17 -16.28
C GLY A 107 18.45 -8.74 -16.61
N PHE A 108 19.70 -8.40 -16.29
CA PHE A 108 20.23 -7.04 -16.46
C PHE A 108 20.37 -6.71 -17.95
N GLY A 109 19.75 -5.61 -18.40
CA GLY A 109 20.03 -5.01 -19.71
C GLY A 109 18.86 -4.25 -20.35
N SER A 110 19.20 -3.16 -21.05
CA SER A 110 18.26 -2.33 -21.82
C SER A 110 17.42 -3.12 -22.83
N ARG A 111 17.91 -4.27 -23.32
CA ARG A 111 17.18 -5.15 -24.25
C ARG A 111 15.99 -5.88 -23.63
N VAL A 112 16.01 -6.18 -22.33
CA VAL A 112 14.87 -6.80 -21.62
C VAL A 112 13.88 -5.72 -21.19
N ILE A 113 14.39 -4.56 -20.78
CA ILE A 113 13.60 -3.43 -20.27
C ILE A 113 12.83 -2.72 -21.41
N LEU A 114 13.47 -2.54 -22.57
CA LEU A 114 12.93 -1.82 -23.74
C LEU A 114 12.37 -2.75 -24.83
N LYS A 115 12.07 -4.01 -24.50
CA LYS A 115 11.61 -5.02 -25.46
C LYS A 115 10.35 -4.58 -26.23
N SER A 116 9.48 -3.78 -25.60
CA SER A 116 8.27 -3.19 -26.16
C SER A 116 7.89 -1.93 -25.36
N PRO A 117 7.16 -0.96 -25.95
CA PRO A 117 6.54 0.14 -25.20
C PRO A 117 5.72 -0.37 -24.00
N LEU A 118 5.00 -1.48 -24.17
CA LEU A 118 4.20 -2.09 -23.10
C LEU A 118 5.07 -2.66 -21.97
N SER A 119 6.22 -3.27 -22.29
CA SER A 119 7.16 -3.77 -21.28
C SER A 119 7.85 -2.64 -20.52
N PHE A 120 8.13 -1.53 -21.21
CA PHE A 120 8.71 -0.34 -20.57
C PHE A 120 7.71 0.31 -19.60
N PHE A 121 6.45 0.49 -19.99
CA PHE A 121 5.40 0.95 -19.09
C PHE A 121 5.21 0.01 -17.89
N GLY A 122 5.21 -1.31 -18.10
CA GLY A 122 5.17 -2.30 -17.02
C GLY A 122 6.35 -2.17 -16.04
N ASN A 123 7.57 -1.95 -16.56
CA ASN A 123 8.76 -1.76 -15.71
C ASN A 123 8.74 -0.43 -14.92
N ILE A 124 8.21 0.65 -15.51
CA ILE A 124 8.01 1.92 -14.78
C ILE A 124 6.99 1.70 -13.66
N PHE A 125 5.89 1.01 -13.96
CA PHE A 125 4.84 0.71 -13.00
C PHE A 125 5.37 -0.15 -11.84
N ASP A 126 6.13 -1.20 -12.13
CA ASP A 126 6.82 -2.02 -11.12
C ASP A 126 7.77 -1.21 -10.23
N THR A 127 8.50 -0.26 -10.83
CA THR A 127 9.45 0.60 -10.12
C THR A 127 8.73 1.57 -9.19
N LEU A 128 7.64 2.20 -9.66
CA LEU A 128 6.83 3.12 -8.87
C LEU A 128 6.10 2.40 -7.73
N LYS A 129 5.56 1.21 -8.00
CA LYS A 129 4.87 0.33 -7.05
C LYS A 129 5.74 -0.05 -5.86
N GLY A 130 7.03 -0.30 -6.07
CA GLY A 130 7.96 -0.68 -5.00
C GLY A 130 8.54 0.48 -4.19
N PHE A 131 8.54 1.71 -4.72
CA PHE A 131 9.33 2.81 -4.15
C PHE A 131 8.78 3.34 -2.82
N ASN A 132 7.47 3.60 -2.75
CA ASN A 132 6.85 4.17 -1.53
C ASN A 132 6.93 3.18 -0.37
N ASP A 133 6.51 1.94 -0.62
CA ASP A 133 6.48 0.87 0.38
C ASP A 133 7.89 0.56 0.91
N LYS A 134 8.89 0.49 0.02
CA LYS A 134 10.29 0.25 0.41
C LYS A 134 10.86 1.40 1.23
N THR A 135 10.54 2.64 0.87
CA THR A 135 10.97 3.83 1.64
C THR A 135 10.40 3.80 3.05
N PHE A 136 9.09 3.53 3.20
CA PHE A 136 8.45 3.42 4.50
C PHE A 136 9.04 2.29 5.35
N LEU A 137 9.18 1.08 4.79
CA LEU A 137 9.70 -0.08 5.51
C LEU A 137 11.19 0.04 5.87
N THR A 138 11.97 0.82 5.10
CA THR A 138 13.37 1.14 5.44
C THR A 138 13.43 2.13 6.61
N LYS A 139 12.53 3.12 6.64
CA LYS A 139 12.43 4.07 7.75
C LYS A 139 11.93 3.40 9.05
N TYR A 140 10.95 2.52 8.93
CA TYR A 140 10.29 1.83 10.04
C TYR A 140 10.48 0.33 9.97
N THR A 141 11.72 -0.12 10.22
CA THR A 141 12.09 -1.54 10.24
C THR A 141 11.27 -2.36 11.24
N PHE A 142 10.69 -1.71 12.25
CA PHE A 142 9.71 -2.28 13.18
C PHE A 142 8.64 -3.13 12.47
N TYR A 143 8.03 -2.61 11.41
CA TYR A 143 6.94 -3.29 10.72
C TYR A 143 7.41 -4.58 10.07
N SER A 144 8.56 -4.52 9.38
CA SER A 144 9.17 -5.70 8.74
C SER A 144 9.51 -6.80 9.76
N SER A 145 9.88 -6.43 10.98
CA SER A 145 10.30 -7.39 12.01
C SER A 145 9.16 -7.92 12.89
N HIS A 146 8.08 -7.14 13.09
CA HIS A 146 7.08 -7.43 14.12
C HIS A 146 5.63 -7.38 13.63
N SER A 147 5.38 -6.90 12.40
CA SER A 147 4.02 -6.68 11.89
C SER A 147 3.74 -7.42 10.58
N ILE A 148 4.77 -7.70 9.78
CA ILE A 148 4.60 -8.17 8.41
C ILE A 148 4.98 -9.64 8.30
N GLN A 149 4.07 -10.43 7.75
CA GLN A 149 4.35 -11.79 7.27
C GLN A 149 4.44 -11.78 5.74
N PHE A 150 5.48 -12.43 5.22
CA PHE A 150 5.67 -12.59 3.78
C PHE A 150 5.08 -13.93 3.32
N VAL A 151 4.43 -13.91 2.16
CA VAL A 151 3.86 -15.11 1.51
C VAL A 151 4.41 -15.21 0.10
N ASP A 152 5.20 -16.26 -0.14
CA ASP A 152 5.74 -16.56 -1.46
C ASP A 152 4.66 -17.15 -2.38
N CYS A 153 4.19 -16.35 -3.32
CA CYS A 153 3.14 -16.74 -4.27
C CYS A 153 3.68 -17.44 -5.53
N SER A 154 5.00 -17.54 -5.69
CA SER A 154 5.65 -18.12 -6.88
C SER A 154 5.23 -19.58 -7.13
N PRO A 155 5.07 -20.03 -8.39
CA PRO A 155 5.26 -19.27 -9.63
C PRO A 155 4.01 -18.49 -10.08
N SER A 156 2.98 -18.40 -9.24
CA SER A 156 1.68 -17.83 -9.59
C SER A 156 1.81 -16.33 -9.83
N ASN A 157 1.36 -15.86 -10.99
CA ASN A 157 1.33 -14.44 -11.29
C ASN A 157 0.17 -13.78 -10.52
N TRP A 158 0.46 -12.69 -9.81
CA TRP A 158 -0.53 -11.91 -9.07
C TRP A 158 -1.64 -11.31 -9.96
N LEU A 159 -1.43 -11.23 -11.28
CA LEU A 159 -2.43 -10.83 -12.29
C LEU A 159 -3.13 -12.01 -12.99
N ASN A 160 -2.98 -13.25 -12.49
CA ASN A 160 -3.67 -14.40 -13.06
C ASN A 160 -5.12 -14.48 -12.55
N PHE A 161 -6.04 -13.83 -13.26
CA PHE A 161 -7.47 -13.92 -12.97
C PHE A 161 -8.11 -15.27 -13.36
N PHE A 162 -7.41 -16.11 -14.12
CA PHE A 162 -7.91 -17.39 -14.64
C PHE A 162 -7.10 -18.55 -14.06
N MET A 163 -7.17 -18.66 -12.74
CA MET A 163 -6.40 -19.63 -11.96
C MET A 163 -7.12 -20.99 -11.89
N GLU A 164 -6.38 -22.09 -12.05
CA GLU A 164 -6.92 -23.44 -11.84
C GLU A 164 -7.22 -23.69 -10.35
N ASP A 165 -8.19 -24.54 -10.04
CA ASP A 165 -8.58 -24.80 -8.64
C ASP A 165 -7.45 -25.41 -7.80
N ARG A 166 -6.54 -26.13 -8.46
CA ARG A 166 -5.31 -26.63 -7.83
C ARG A 166 -4.40 -25.48 -7.39
N GLU A 167 -4.10 -24.54 -8.28
CA GLU A 167 -3.24 -23.38 -8.01
C GLU A 167 -3.86 -22.49 -6.92
N LYS A 168 -5.18 -22.27 -6.93
CA LYS A 168 -5.91 -21.59 -5.84
C LYS A 168 -5.71 -22.27 -4.49
N THR A 169 -5.83 -23.60 -4.46
CA THR A 169 -5.66 -24.40 -3.25
C THR A 169 -4.23 -24.32 -2.72
N GLU A 170 -3.24 -24.38 -3.62
CA GLU A 170 -1.83 -24.23 -3.27
C GLU A 170 -1.54 -22.85 -2.68
N LEU A 171 -2.01 -21.76 -3.29
CA LEU A 171 -1.87 -20.40 -2.76
C LEU A 171 -2.56 -20.22 -1.40
N PHE A 172 -3.78 -20.74 -1.25
CA PHE A 172 -4.49 -20.70 0.03
C PHE A 172 -3.69 -21.38 1.14
N ASN A 173 -3.16 -22.58 0.87
CA ASN A 173 -2.37 -23.34 1.85
C ASN A 173 -1.06 -22.62 2.22
N LYS A 174 -0.42 -21.94 1.26
CA LYS A 174 0.77 -21.12 1.55
C LYS A 174 0.43 -19.95 2.47
N GLY A 175 -0.66 -19.22 2.19
CA GLY A 175 -1.15 -18.14 3.05
C GLY A 175 -1.52 -18.63 4.45
N PHE A 176 -2.20 -19.78 4.54
CA PHE A 176 -2.57 -20.39 5.81
C PHE A 176 -1.33 -20.73 6.66
N ARG A 177 -0.33 -21.41 6.08
CA ARG A 177 0.92 -21.76 6.77
C ARG A 177 1.68 -20.52 7.23
N ALA A 178 1.81 -19.52 6.37
CA ALA A 178 2.47 -18.27 6.72
C ALA A 178 1.75 -17.55 7.87
N GLY A 179 0.41 -17.51 7.86
CA GLY A 179 -0.38 -16.95 8.94
C GLY A 179 -0.20 -17.71 10.26
N LEU A 180 -0.17 -19.04 10.21
CA LEU A 180 0.10 -19.86 11.39
C LEU A 180 1.50 -19.59 11.95
N ASP A 181 2.53 -19.62 11.12
CA ASP A 181 3.92 -19.34 11.50
C ASP A 181 4.07 -17.96 12.14
N PHE A 182 3.35 -16.96 11.61
CA PHE A 182 3.36 -15.61 12.15
C PHE A 182 2.74 -15.57 13.56
N LEU A 183 1.54 -16.16 13.71
CA LEU A 183 0.82 -16.15 14.99
C LEU A 183 1.54 -16.93 16.08
N GLU A 184 2.22 -18.03 15.74
CA GLU A 184 3.03 -18.80 16.68
C GLU A 184 4.24 -18.01 17.20
N LYS A 185 4.83 -17.16 16.36
CA LYS A 185 6.01 -16.34 16.70
C LYS A 185 5.65 -14.97 17.25
N PHE A 186 4.39 -14.57 17.15
CA PHE A 186 3.95 -13.23 17.53
C PHE A 186 4.00 -13.04 19.05
N ASP A 187 4.84 -12.10 19.49
CA ASP A 187 4.93 -11.70 20.89
C ASP A 187 4.35 -10.28 21.06
N TRP A 188 3.20 -10.19 21.73
CA TRP A 188 2.51 -8.92 21.97
C TRP A 188 3.27 -7.97 22.89
N GLN A 189 3.96 -8.48 23.91
CA GLN A 189 4.70 -7.63 24.83
C GLN A 189 5.94 -7.05 24.15
N LYS A 190 6.65 -7.87 23.38
CA LYS A 190 7.74 -7.42 22.53
C LYS A 190 7.26 -6.39 21.50
N TYR A 191 6.15 -6.65 20.81
CA TYR A 191 5.57 -5.71 19.85
C TYR A 191 5.32 -4.33 20.48
N LYS A 192 4.71 -4.29 21.68
CA LYS A 192 4.44 -3.03 22.40
C LYS A 192 5.72 -2.27 22.73
N TYR A 193 6.71 -2.98 23.27
CA TYR A 193 8.01 -2.40 23.62
C TYR A 193 8.69 -1.79 22.39
N GLU A 194 8.78 -2.56 21.31
CA GLU A 194 9.41 -2.13 20.06
C GLU A 194 8.65 -0.95 19.43
N ARG A 195 7.31 -0.92 19.53
CA ARG A 195 6.52 0.24 19.06
C ARG A 195 6.78 1.48 19.90
N MET A 196 6.94 1.35 21.22
CA MET A 196 7.30 2.46 22.10
C MET A 196 8.67 3.05 21.71
N LEU A 197 9.67 2.20 21.40
CA LEU A 197 10.98 2.65 20.93
C LEU A 197 10.89 3.50 19.66
N VAL A 198 10.07 3.08 18.69
CA VAL A 198 9.81 3.87 17.47
C VAL A 198 9.25 5.26 17.83
N ALA A 199 8.22 5.32 18.69
CA ALA A 199 7.62 6.59 19.09
C ALA A 199 8.61 7.51 19.85
N MET A 200 9.44 6.94 20.73
CA MET A 200 10.49 7.69 21.44
C MET A 200 11.56 8.25 20.49
N LYS A 201 11.94 7.49 19.46
CA LYS A 201 12.89 7.93 18.43
C LYS A 201 12.31 9.10 17.62
N GLU A 202 11.06 9.02 17.21
CA GLU A 202 10.39 10.10 16.46
C GLU A 202 10.24 11.38 17.27
N LYS A 203 9.99 11.25 18.58
CA LYS A 203 9.92 12.39 19.51
C LYS A 203 11.30 12.91 19.93
N ASN A 204 12.38 12.39 19.34
CA ASN A 204 13.77 12.72 19.68
C ASN A 204 14.12 12.55 21.16
N ILE A 205 13.41 11.67 21.87
CA ILE A 205 13.66 11.33 23.28
C ILE A 205 14.87 10.39 23.37
N LEU A 206 14.93 9.41 22.46
CA LEU A 206 16.10 8.57 22.26
C LEU A 206 16.97 9.20 21.16
N LYS A 207 18.16 9.67 21.51
CA LYS A 207 19.16 10.07 20.50
C LYS A 207 19.66 8.81 19.81
N GLN A 208 19.75 8.83 18.48
CA GLN A 208 20.54 7.82 17.78
C GLN A 208 21.97 7.93 18.32
N GLU A 209 22.48 6.86 18.93
CA GLU A 209 23.93 6.73 19.05
C GLU A 209 24.46 6.71 17.62
N ALA A 210 25.10 7.80 17.22
CA ALA A 210 25.87 7.82 16.00
C ALA A 210 26.99 6.80 16.20
N HIS A 211 26.82 5.60 15.66
CA HIS A 211 27.97 4.73 15.45
C HIS A 211 28.94 5.54 14.58
N PRO A 212 30.15 5.85 15.08
CA PRO A 212 31.12 6.56 14.28
C PRO A 212 31.32 5.75 13.00
N ASN A 213 31.13 6.42 11.86
CA ASN A 213 31.35 5.83 10.55
C ASN A 213 32.69 5.09 10.58
N VAL A 214 32.64 3.77 10.37
CA VAL A 214 33.82 2.97 10.10
C VAL A 214 34.23 3.36 8.68
N GLY A 215 35.03 4.42 8.60
CA GLY A 215 35.78 4.79 7.39
C GLY A 215 36.95 3.86 7.17
#